data_AF-A0A0B1SVJ4-F1
#
_entry.id   AF-A0A0B1SVJ4-F1
#
_cell.length_a   1.000
_cell.length_b   1.000
_cell.length_c   1.000
_cell.angle_alpha   90.00
_cell.angle_beta   90.00
_cell.angle_gamma   90.00
#
_symmetry.space_group_name_H-M   'P 1'
#
loop_
_entity.id
_entity.type
_entity.pdbx_description
1 polymer ?
#
loop_
_entity_poly.entity_id
_entity_poly.type
_entity_poly.pdbx_seq_one_letter_code
_entity_poly.pdbx_strand_id
1 'polypeptide(L)'
;MPPPDECQICEHIIAQARHHFNNNVNNEAALQKELLQECHQLPPNEPASATQTCIDMVNNNIDKIFSDIQAGDRDGQTCYDIGACVTVPTFQTHPPRPTRGGRK
;
A
#
# COMPACT_ATOMS: atom_id res chain seq x y z
N MET A 1 -13.04 -11.04 -9.31
CA MET A 1 -11.60 -11.16 -9.02
C MET A 1 -10.96 -9.96 -9.67
N PRO A 2 -10.50 -8.96 -8.89
CA PRO A 2 -9.63 -7.93 -9.42
C PRO A 2 -8.49 -8.59 -10.21
N PRO A 3 -8.13 -8.06 -11.39
CA PRO A 3 -6.98 -8.54 -12.13
C PRO A 3 -5.71 -8.44 -11.26
N PRO A 4 -4.73 -9.34 -11.42
CA PRO A 4 -3.49 -9.35 -10.65
C PRO A 4 -2.78 -7.98 -10.62
N ASP A 5 -3.01 -7.13 -11.63
CA ASP A 5 -2.50 -5.77 -11.72
C ASP A 5 -3.09 -4.84 -10.63
N GLU A 6 -4.39 -4.93 -10.31
CA GLU A 6 -5.02 -4.09 -9.29
C GLU A 6 -4.48 -4.38 -7.88
N CYS A 7 -4.29 -5.66 -7.55
CA CYS A 7 -3.73 -6.05 -6.26
C CYS A 7 -2.28 -5.55 -6.10
N GLN A 8 -1.45 -5.70 -7.14
CA GLN A 8 -0.07 -5.23 -7.14
C GLN A 8 0.03 -3.70 -7.04
N ILE A 9 -0.81 -2.98 -7.79
CA ILE A 9 -0.92 -1.52 -7.72
C ILE A 9 -1.31 -1.11 -6.29
N CYS A 10 -2.29 -1.78 -5.69
CA CYS A 10 -2.68 -1.50 -4.31
C CYS A 10 -1.52 -1.70 -3.34
N GLU A 11 -0.88 -2.87 -3.35
CA GLU A 11 0.21 -3.18 -2.42
C GLU A 11 1.34 -2.15 -2.53
N HIS A 12 1.65 -1.71 -3.76
CA HIS A 12 2.62 -0.64 -4.01
C HIS A 12 2.18 0.69 -3.36
N ILE A 13 0.94 1.13 -3.61
CA ILE A 13 0.40 2.37 -3.06
C ILE A 13 0.40 2.33 -1.52
N ILE A 14 -0.04 1.24 -0.89
CA ILE A 14 -0.09 1.17 0.57
C ILE A 14 1.32 1.17 1.19
N ALA A 15 2.29 0.52 0.54
CA ALA A 15 3.69 0.60 0.97
C ALA A 15 4.23 2.04 0.91
N GLN A 16 3.93 2.78 -0.17
CA GLN A 16 4.30 4.20 -0.26
C GLN A 16 3.55 5.04 0.78
N ALA A 17 2.26 4.77 1.00
CA ALA A 17 1.46 5.49 1.96
C ALA A 17 2.05 5.39 3.37
N ARG A 18 2.48 4.18 3.76
CA ARG A 18 3.19 3.94 5.02
C ARG A 18 4.54 4.65 5.07
N HIS A 19 5.29 4.64 3.97
CA HIS A 19 6.57 5.35 3.87
C HIS A 19 6.38 6.86 4.12
N HIS A 20 5.43 7.49 3.42
CA HIS A 20 5.08 8.90 3.57
C HIS A 20 4.59 9.22 4.98
N PHE A 21 3.71 8.39 5.55
CA PHE A 21 3.21 8.57 6.91
C PHE A 21 4.33 8.53 7.96
N ASN A 22 5.27 7.59 7.82
CA ASN A 22 6.45 7.50 8.69
C ASN A 22 7.43 8.67 8.51
N ASN A 23 7.33 9.39 7.39
CA ASN A 23 8.10 10.60 7.09
C ASN A 23 7.33 11.90 7.37
N ASN A 24 6.34 11.85 8.27
CA ASN A 24 5.54 12.98 8.76
C ASN A 24 4.43 13.48 7.82
N VAL A 25 4.02 12.70 6.81
CA VAL A 25 2.80 12.96 6.05
C VAL A 25 1.59 12.38 6.80
N ASN A 26 1.19 13.06 7.88
CA ASN A 26 0.18 12.60 8.84
C ASN A 26 -1.19 13.29 8.68
N ASN A 27 -1.43 13.90 7.51
CA ASN A 27 -2.72 14.47 7.12
C ASN A 27 -3.21 13.73 5.87
N GLU A 28 -4.47 13.30 5.88
CA GLU A 28 -5.12 12.59 4.79
C GLU A 28 -4.98 13.30 3.44
N ALA A 29 -5.27 14.60 3.37
CA ALA A 29 -5.18 15.37 2.13
C ALA A 29 -3.73 15.47 1.60
N ALA A 30 -2.76 15.52 2.52
CA ALA A 30 -1.34 15.50 2.14
C ALA A 30 -0.94 14.11 1.65
N LEU A 31 -1.38 13.05 2.33
CA LEU A 31 -1.13 11.67 1.92
C LEU A 31 -1.73 11.39 0.55
N GLN A 32 -2.98 11.80 0.30
CA GLN A 32 -3.64 11.67 -1.00
C GLN A 32 -2.80 12.29 -2.11
N LYS A 33 -2.30 13.51 -1.88
CA LYS A 33 -1.47 14.21 -2.85
C LYS A 33 -0.17 13.44 -3.16
N GLU A 34 0.52 12.94 -2.14
CA GLU A 34 1.74 12.14 -2.33
C GLU A 34 1.42 10.86 -3.11
N LEU A 35 0.35 10.14 -2.77
CA LEU A 35 -0.04 8.91 -3.47
C LEU A 35 -0.44 9.16 -4.93
N LEU A 36 -1.11 10.26 -5.23
CA LEU A 36 -1.39 10.64 -6.61
C LEU A 36 -0.10 10.94 -7.39
N GLN A 37 0.94 11.50 -6.75
CA GLN A 37 2.25 11.67 -7.38
C GLN A 37 2.94 10.33 -7.64
N GLU A 38 2.87 9.39 -6.70
CA GLU A 38 3.38 8.01 -6.88
C GLU A 38 2.68 7.32 -8.07
N CYS A 39 1.36 7.50 -8.23
CA CYS A 39 0.62 6.96 -9.39
C CYS A 39 1.16 7.44 -10.74
N HIS A 40 1.66 8.68 -10.81
CA HIS A 40 2.28 9.23 -12.01
C HIS A 40 3.73 8.77 -12.22
N GLN A 41 4.35 8.16 -11.20
CA GLN A 41 5.71 7.63 -11.24
C GLN A 41 5.76 6.10 -11.41
N LEU A 42 4.63 5.46 -11.67
CA LEU A 42 4.58 4.03 -11.95
C LEU A 42 5.54 3.66 -13.10
N PRO A 43 6.19 2.48 -13.03
CA PRO A 43 7.15 2.06 -14.04
C PRO A 43 6.53 2.04 -15.45
N PRO A 44 7.29 2.38 -16.51
CA PRO A 44 6.78 2.38 -17.88
C PRO A 44 6.45 0.97 -18.42
N ASN A 45 6.78 -0.08 -17.66
CA ASN A 45 6.47 -1.47 -17.99
C ASN A 45 5.05 -1.88 -17.57
N GLU A 46 4.36 -1.05 -16.79
CA GLU A 46 2.98 -1.26 -16.41
C GLU A 46 2.03 -1.04 -17.61
N PRO A 47 0.85 -1.68 -17.63
CA PRO A 47 -0.13 -1.43 -18.67
C PRO A 47 -0.54 0.05 -18.69
N ALA A 48 -0.92 0.57 -19.87
CA ALA A 48 -1.29 1.98 -20.03
C ALA A 48 -2.44 2.42 -19.10
N SER A 49 -3.27 1.48 -18.63
CA SER A 49 -4.35 1.73 -17.67
C SER A 49 -3.88 1.84 -16.21
N ALA A 50 -2.67 1.38 -15.86
CA ALA A 50 -2.20 1.27 -14.48
C ALA A 50 -2.20 2.61 -13.75
N THR A 51 -1.75 3.69 -14.40
CA THR A 51 -1.80 5.04 -13.82
C THR A 51 -3.22 5.46 -13.48
N GLN A 52 -4.19 5.23 -14.38
CA GLN A 52 -5.58 5.59 -14.11
C GLN A 52 -6.19 4.72 -13.02
N THR A 53 -5.95 3.40 -13.07
CA THR A 53 -6.36 2.47 -12.02
C THR A 53 -5.81 2.87 -10.66
N CYS A 54 -4.54 3.29 -10.58
CA CYS A 54 -3.91 3.81 -9.37
C CYS A 54 -4.61 5.07 -8.85
N ILE A 55 -4.83 6.05 -9.74
CA ILE A 55 -5.50 7.31 -9.39
C ILE A 55 -6.91 7.05 -8.86
N ASP A 56 -7.68 6.20 -9.54
CA ASP A 56 -9.04 5.84 -9.14
C ASP A 56 -9.03 5.13 -7.78
N MET A 57 -8.07 4.24 -7.55
CA MET A 57 -7.91 3.53 -6.29
C MET A 57 -7.63 4.49 -5.12
N VAL A 58 -6.70 5.43 -5.30
CA VAL A 58 -6.39 6.46 -4.29
C VAL A 58 -7.63 7.32 -4.01
N ASN A 59 -8.26 7.87 -5.05
CA ASN A 59 -9.38 8.79 -4.88
C ASN A 59 -10.61 8.13 -4.25
N ASN A 60 -10.88 6.86 -4.57
CA ASN A 60 -12.05 6.16 -4.07
C ASN A 60 -11.87 5.59 -2.66
N ASN A 61 -10.62 5.42 -2.18
CA ASN A 61 -10.33 4.69 -0.94
C ASN A 61 -9.45 5.47 0.05
N ILE A 62 -9.14 6.74 -0.20
CA ILE A 62 -8.21 7.51 0.65
C ILE A 62 -8.61 7.50 2.13
N ASP A 63 -9.90 7.65 2.45
CA ASP A 63 -10.42 7.60 3.83
C ASP A 63 -10.00 6.29 4.53
N LYS A 64 -10.20 5.16 3.85
CA LYS A 64 -9.88 3.81 4.35
C LYS A 64 -8.38 3.59 4.44
N ILE A 65 -7.63 3.97 3.39
CA ILE A 65 -6.16 3.87 3.35
C ILE A 65 -5.55 4.64 4.52
N PHE A 66 -5.97 5.90 4.73
CA PHE A 66 -5.46 6.74 5.80
C PHE A 66 -5.81 6.17 7.18
N SER A 67 -7.06 5.75 7.39
CA SER A 67 -7.49 5.17 8.67
C SER A 67 -6.72 3.88 9.01
N ASP A 68 -6.50 3.01 8.03
CA ASP A 68 -5.78 1.74 8.25
C ASP A 68 -4.30 1.99 8.58
N ILE A 69 -3.67 2.97 7.93
CA ILE A 69 -2.29 3.38 8.23
C ILE A 69 -2.19 3.94 9.65
N GLN A 70 -3.14 4.79 10.06
CA GLN A 70 -3.20 5.33 11.43
C GLN A 70 -3.41 4.21 12.46
N ALA A 71 -4.22 3.21 12.15
CA ALA A 71 -4.44 2.04 13.00
C ALA A 71 -3.24 1.09 13.07
N GLY A 72 -2.28 1.23 12.15
CA GLY A 72 -1.14 0.32 12.04
C GLY A 72 -1.49 -1.03 11.43
N ASP A 73 -2.57 -1.09 10.63
CA ASP A 73 -2.99 -2.29 9.92
C ASP A 73 -1.94 -2.74 8.90
N ARG A 74 -2.06 -3.96 8.39
CA ARG A 74 -1.11 -4.52 7.42
C ARG A 74 -1.48 -4.12 5.99
N ASP A 75 -0.47 -3.87 5.17
CA ASP A 75 -0.65 -3.39 3.78
C ASP A 75 -1.60 -4.29 2.96
N GLY A 76 -1.38 -5.61 3.04
CA GLY A 76 -2.21 -6.59 2.35
C GLY A 76 -3.63 -6.74 2.91
N GLN A 77 -3.88 -6.35 4.16
CA GLN A 77 -5.23 -6.32 4.72
C GLN A 77 -6.02 -5.16 4.13
N THR A 78 -5.43 -3.97 4.04
CA THR A 78 -6.06 -2.80 3.41
C THR A 78 -6.44 -3.10 1.96
N CYS A 79 -5.53 -3.72 1.19
CA CYS A 79 -5.82 -4.07 -0.20
C CYS A 79 -6.92 -5.12 -0.38
N TYR A 80 -7.06 -6.04 0.58
CA TYR A 80 -8.20 -6.96 0.63
C TYR A 80 -9.50 -6.23 0.98
N ASP A 81 -9.46 -5.36 1.99
CA ASP A 81 -10.64 -4.64 2.49
C ASP A 81 -11.25 -3.72 1.42
N ILE A 82 -10.43 -3.09 0.59
CA ILE A 82 -10.90 -2.24 -0.53
C ILE A 82 -11.27 -3.03 -1.79
N GLY A 83 -11.11 -4.36 -1.76
CA GLY A 83 -11.48 -5.25 -2.87
C GLY A 83 -10.47 -5.32 -4.01
N ALA A 84 -9.28 -4.74 -3.87
CA ALA A 84 -8.20 -4.80 -4.87
C ALA A 84 -7.47 -6.16 -4.87
N CYS A 85 -7.47 -6.88 -3.75
CA CYS A 85 -6.94 -8.23 -3.63
C CYS A 85 -8.04 -9.24 -3.25
N VAL A 86 -8.04 -10.44 -3.86
CA VAL A 86 -9.01 -11.51 -3.53
C VAL A 86 -8.67 -12.29 -2.26
N THR A 87 -7.44 -12.19 -1.80
CA THR A 87 -6.94 -12.86 -0.61
C THR A 87 -6.14 -11.85 0.19
N VAL A 88 -6.34 -11.84 1.51
CA VAL A 88 -5.36 -11.23 2.40
C VAL A 88 -4.05 -12.01 2.17
N PRO A 89 -2.95 -11.35 1.80
CA PRO A 89 -1.68 -12.04 1.64
C PRO A 89 -1.35 -12.78 2.94
N THR A 90 -1.39 -14.11 2.90
CA THR A 90 -0.95 -14.97 4.00
C THR A 90 0.57 -14.98 4.04
N PHE A 91 1.19 -13.83 4.29
CA PHE A 91 2.60 -13.86 4.62
C PHE A 91 2.72 -14.35 6.05
N GLN A 92 3.14 -15.62 6.15
CA GLN A 92 3.89 -16.18 7.26
C GLN A 92 4.55 -15.03 8.01
N THR A 93 4.29 -14.93 9.32
CA THR A 93 5.18 -14.21 10.24
C THR A 93 6.59 -14.40 9.73
N HIS A 94 7.26 -13.32 9.28
CA HIS A 94 8.71 -13.39 9.14
C HIS A 94 9.19 -14.09 10.42
N PRO A 95 9.87 -15.26 10.35
CA PRO A 95 10.42 -15.83 11.56
C PRO A 95 11.26 -14.71 12.17
N PRO A 96 11.11 -14.42 13.48
CA PRO A 96 11.82 -13.32 14.11
C PRO A 96 13.28 -13.47 13.70
N ARG A 97 13.85 -12.41 13.09
CA ARG A 97 15.27 -12.34 12.78
C ARG A 97 15.98 -12.86 14.02
N PRO A 98 16.78 -13.96 13.95
CA PRO A 98 17.46 -14.44 15.13
C PRO A 98 18.34 -13.29 15.60
N THR A 99 18.01 -12.74 16.78
CA THR A 99 18.93 -11.88 17.50
C THR A 99 20.18 -12.71 17.68
N ARG A 100 21.26 -12.31 17.01
CA ARG A 100 22.58 -12.92 17.18
C ARG A 100 22.99 -12.65 18.62
N GLY A 101 22.60 -13.56 19.51
CA GLY A 101 22.96 -13.58 20.91
C GLY A 101 24.48 -13.56 21.04
N GLY A 102 24.94 -12.71 21.95
CA GLY A 102 26.35 -12.56 22.29
C GLY A 102 26.99 -13.90 22.64
N ARG A 103 28.23 -14.08 22.20
CA ARG A 103 29.10 -15.13 22.70
C ARG A 103 29.99 -14.54 23.79
N LYS A 104 29.90 -15.18 24.97
CA LYS A 104 30.87 -15.10 26.06
C LYS A 104 32.25 -15.51 25.56
#